data_AF-A0A2W7A7I2-F1
#
_entry.id   AF-A0A2W7A7I2-F1
#
_cell.length_a   1.000
_cell.length_b   1.000
_cell.length_c   1.000
_cell.angle_alpha   90.00
_cell.angle_beta   90.00
_cell.angle_gamma   90.00
#
_symmetry.space_group_name_H-M   'P 1'
#
loop_
_entity.id
_entity.type
_entity.pdbx_description
1 polymer ?
#
loop_
_entity_poly.entity_id
_entity_poly.type
_entity_poly.pdbx_seq_one_letter_code
_entity_poly.pdbx_strand_id
1 'polypeptide(L)'
;MRSLLLDIARAFNNVYSGWIWWNLFLAFVPLLLSFGLFRPAVISRRWLRPAWGLVTAIGIVGLWPRMPRVVQGWLNIMGDGGTVTQLRLLWLATLLAMAAGLSWLVLKQQRATPGWLWWVGVAVFLAFLPNAPYVLTDIIHLIRGTSSGQIPVRVVALVFIPIHATAILLGFQAYVVSILNLAIYLNHQGARALILPTELTIHALCAVGIYLGRFLRFNSWDLVVDPTGVVADTLNLLTSRRPAAVMVVTFVILASLYWIFKQITLGLKLRLRYARQGLDALD
;
A
#
# COMPACT_ATOMS: atom_id res chain seq x y z
N MET A 1 12.21 -18.01 -29.06
CA MET A 1 12.61 -16.97 -28.08
C MET A 1 12.33 -15.55 -28.54
N ARG A 2 12.67 -15.15 -29.78
CA ARG A 2 12.44 -13.77 -30.28
C ARG A 2 10.96 -13.34 -30.32
N SER A 3 10.04 -14.24 -30.69
CA SER A 3 8.58 -13.98 -30.65
C SER A 3 8.05 -13.77 -29.23
N LEU A 4 8.46 -14.63 -28.29
CA LEU A 4 8.06 -14.54 -26.88
C LEU A 4 8.52 -13.21 -26.24
N LEU A 5 9.75 -12.77 -26.49
CA LEU A 5 10.24 -11.49 -25.97
C LEU A 5 9.47 -10.29 -26.52
N LEU A 6 9.06 -10.35 -27.80
CA LEU A 6 8.24 -9.31 -28.42
C LEU A 6 6.82 -9.31 -27.84
N ASP A 7 6.23 -10.48 -27.60
CA ASP A 7 4.91 -10.60 -26.98
C ASP A 7 4.91 -10.09 -25.53
N ILE A 8 5.96 -10.40 -24.77
CA ILE A 8 6.19 -9.86 -23.41
C ILE A 8 6.31 -8.33 -23.46
N ALA A 9 7.15 -7.80 -24.35
CA ALA A 9 7.36 -6.36 -24.47
C ALA A 9 6.08 -5.61 -24.85
N ARG A 10 5.29 -6.14 -25.80
CA ARG A 10 3.98 -5.59 -26.17
C ARG A 10 2.99 -5.61 -25.01
N ALA A 11 2.94 -6.71 -24.26
CA ALA A 11 2.05 -6.85 -23.11
C ALA A 11 2.39 -5.86 -21.98
N PHE A 12 3.67 -5.63 -21.71
CA PHE A 12 4.12 -4.63 -20.72
C PHE A 12 3.82 -3.20 -21.15
N ASN A 13 3.98 -2.87 -22.44
CA ASN A 13 3.75 -1.51 -22.93
C ASN A 13 2.26 -1.16 -23.06
N ASN A 14 1.40 -2.13 -23.41
CA ASN A 14 0.00 -1.85 -23.76
C ASN A 14 -1.00 -2.21 -22.65
N VAL A 15 -0.81 -3.34 -21.95
CA VAL A 15 -1.85 -3.91 -21.08
C VAL A 15 -1.54 -3.71 -19.60
N TYR A 16 -0.27 -3.81 -19.19
CA TYR A 16 0.13 -3.76 -17.77
C TYR A 16 0.99 -2.55 -17.38
N SER A 17 1.11 -1.54 -18.26
CA SER A 17 2.05 -0.41 -18.21
C SER A 17 2.26 0.18 -16.81
N GLY A 18 3.27 -0.32 -16.09
CA GLY A 18 3.68 0.17 -14.76
C GLY A 18 2.67 -0.04 -13.63
N TRP A 19 1.50 -0.64 -13.89
CA TRP A 19 0.40 -0.63 -12.91
C TRP A 19 0.70 -1.47 -11.67
N ILE A 20 1.24 -2.67 -11.87
CA ILE A 20 1.65 -3.55 -10.77
C ILE A 20 2.79 -2.94 -9.94
N TRP A 21 3.73 -2.28 -10.59
CA TRP A 21 4.86 -1.61 -9.93
C TRP A 21 4.39 -0.43 -9.09
N TRP A 22 3.41 0.33 -9.59
CA TRP A 22 2.78 1.42 -8.85
C TRP A 22 2.04 0.93 -7.61
N ASN A 23 1.25 -0.14 -7.73
CA ASN A 23 0.52 -0.67 -6.58
C ASN A 23 1.47 -1.30 -5.55
N LEU A 24 2.52 -1.99 -6.01
CA LEU A 24 3.54 -2.53 -5.13
C LEU A 24 4.29 -1.39 -4.40
N PHE A 25 4.59 -0.29 -5.08
CA PHE A 25 5.12 0.91 -4.44
C PHE A 25 4.19 1.40 -3.33
N LEU A 26 2.90 1.62 -3.62
CA LEU A 26 1.93 2.09 -2.64
C LEU A 26 1.76 1.11 -1.45
N ALA A 27 1.87 -0.20 -1.70
CA ALA A 27 1.82 -1.22 -0.66
C ALA A 27 3.01 -1.18 0.31
N PHE A 28 4.19 -0.75 -0.16
CA PHE A 28 5.40 -0.68 0.67
C PHE A 28 5.53 0.62 1.45
N VAL A 29 4.81 1.69 1.08
CA VAL A 29 4.74 2.95 1.85
C VAL A 29 4.34 2.72 3.33
N PRO A 30 3.20 2.09 3.65
CA PRO A 30 2.80 1.87 5.05
C PRO A 30 3.77 0.95 5.78
N LEU A 31 4.40 -0.01 5.08
CA LEU A 31 5.43 -0.86 5.66
C LEU A 31 6.63 -0.06 6.15
N LEU A 32 7.19 0.82 5.31
CA LEU A 32 8.34 1.64 5.71
C LEU A 32 7.97 2.65 6.80
N LEU A 33 6.77 3.24 6.74
CA LEU A 33 6.25 4.10 7.80
C LEU A 33 6.14 3.34 9.13
N SER A 34 5.66 2.09 9.12
CA SER A 34 5.50 1.29 10.32
C SER A 34 6.83 1.05 11.05
N PHE A 35 7.94 0.89 10.32
CA PHE A 35 9.26 0.74 10.93
C PHE A 35 9.75 2.03 11.58
N GLY A 36 9.51 3.18 10.94
CA GLY A 36 9.83 4.49 11.52
C GLY A 36 9.01 4.83 12.75
N LEU A 37 7.69 4.57 12.70
CA LEU A 37 6.73 4.98 13.73
C LEU A 37 6.71 4.04 14.93
N PHE A 38 6.81 2.73 14.70
CA PHE A 38 6.53 1.70 15.71
C PHE A 38 7.75 0.84 16.06
N ARG A 39 8.81 0.84 15.23
CA ARG A 39 10.01 0.01 15.43
C ARG A 39 11.35 0.78 15.22
N PRO A 40 11.50 2.03 15.71
CA PRO A 40 12.66 2.86 15.40
C PRO A 40 14.00 2.27 15.86
N ALA A 41 13.99 1.40 16.87
CA ALA A 41 15.20 0.77 17.42
C ALA A 41 15.67 -0.48 16.67
N VAL A 42 14.86 -1.03 15.74
CA VAL A 42 15.14 -2.35 15.13
C VAL A 42 15.89 -2.25 13.82
N ILE A 43 15.59 -1.23 13.00
CA ILE A 43 16.28 -1.01 11.73
C ILE A 43 17.18 0.21 11.85
N SER A 44 18.49 0.00 11.72
CA SER A 44 19.46 1.11 11.65
C SER A 44 19.23 1.97 10.40
N ARG A 45 19.43 3.29 10.53
CA ARG A 45 19.19 4.28 9.44
C ARG A 45 19.94 3.95 8.15
N ARG A 46 21.09 3.28 8.25
CA ARG A 46 21.88 2.80 7.10
C ARG A 46 21.11 1.84 6.18
N TRP A 47 20.12 1.12 6.70
CA TRP A 47 19.28 0.20 5.93
C TRP A 47 17.92 0.82 5.59
N LEU A 48 17.37 1.67 6.46
CA LEU A 48 16.08 2.33 6.19
C LEU A 48 16.17 3.32 5.02
N ARG A 49 17.27 4.08 4.92
CA ARG A 49 17.52 5.03 3.82
C ARG A 49 17.54 4.39 2.43
N PRO A 50 18.36 3.34 2.16
CA PRO A 50 18.35 2.69 0.87
C PRO A 50 17.03 1.98 0.59
N ALA A 51 16.31 1.47 1.60
CA ALA A 51 14.97 0.91 1.41
C ALA A 51 13.96 1.97 0.92
N TRP A 52 13.96 3.17 1.51
CA TRP A 52 13.18 4.30 1.00
C TRP A 52 13.60 4.70 -0.42
N GLY A 53 14.91 4.75 -0.69
CA GLY A 53 15.43 5.02 -2.03
C GLY A 53 14.95 4.01 -3.07
N LEU A 54 15.00 2.71 -2.74
CA LEU A 54 14.52 1.64 -3.60
C LEU A 54 13.01 1.72 -3.85
N VAL A 55 12.21 1.91 -2.79
CA VAL A 55 10.75 2.05 -2.93
C VAL A 55 10.42 3.27 -3.78
N THR A 56 11.11 4.40 -3.57
CA THR A 56 10.94 5.60 -4.40
C THR A 56 11.30 5.34 -5.86
N ALA A 57 12.40 4.63 -6.13
CA ALA A 57 12.80 4.25 -7.49
C ALA A 57 11.74 3.35 -8.17
N ILE A 58 11.19 2.37 -7.45
CA ILE A 58 10.08 1.53 -7.94
C ILE A 58 8.85 2.39 -8.26
N GLY A 59 8.53 3.37 -7.40
CA GLY A 59 7.45 4.33 -7.64
C GLY A 59 7.67 5.15 -8.90
N ILE A 60 8.89 5.64 -9.13
CA ILE A 60 9.27 6.38 -10.35
C ILE A 60 9.09 5.51 -11.60
N VAL A 61 9.59 4.26 -11.56
CA VAL A 61 9.44 3.31 -12.68
C VAL A 61 7.96 2.98 -12.93
N GLY A 62 7.16 2.80 -11.88
CA GLY A 62 5.71 2.58 -12.00
C GLY A 62 4.94 3.79 -12.55
N LEU A 63 5.41 5.01 -12.24
CA LEU A 63 4.83 6.26 -12.74
C LEU A 63 5.26 6.58 -14.18
N TRP A 64 6.43 6.08 -14.62
CA TRP A 64 7.01 6.39 -15.92
C TRP A 64 6.03 6.27 -17.10
N PRO A 65 5.26 5.18 -17.27
CA PRO A 65 4.31 5.07 -18.38
C PRO A 65 3.11 6.04 -18.30
N ARG A 66 2.91 6.69 -17.14
CA ARG A 66 1.85 7.67 -16.91
C ARG A 66 2.36 9.10 -16.98
N MET A 67 3.68 9.31 -16.97
CA MET A 67 4.28 10.65 -17.00
C MET A 67 3.76 11.53 -18.13
N PRO A 68 3.57 11.07 -19.38
CA PRO A 68 3.04 11.94 -20.44
C PRO A 68 1.65 12.51 -20.11
N ARG A 69 0.75 11.69 -19.54
CA ARG A 69 -0.58 12.14 -19.11
C ARG A 69 -0.50 13.09 -17.92
N VAL A 70 0.38 12.80 -16.97
CA VAL A 70 0.62 13.67 -15.81
C VAL A 70 1.15 15.02 -16.28
N VAL A 71 2.18 15.05 -17.12
CA VAL A 71 2.77 16.26 -17.71
C VAL A 71 1.76 17.05 -18.52
N GLN A 72 0.93 16.41 -19.36
CA GLN A 72 -0.15 17.10 -20.06
C GLN A 72 -1.17 17.71 -19.09
N GLY A 73 -1.55 16.99 -18.03
CA GLY A 73 -2.38 17.55 -16.97
C GLY A 73 -1.76 18.78 -16.31
N TRP A 74 -0.45 18.75 -16.05
CA TRP A 74 0.30 19.88 -15.53
C TRP A 74 0.34 21.08 -16.48
N LEU A 75 0.60 20.84 -17.77
CA LEU A 75 0.60 21.89 -18.79
C LEU A 75 -0.77 22.56 -18.91
N ASN A 76 -1.85 21.78 -18.84
CA ASN A 76 -3.22 22.29 -18.84
C ASN A 76 -3.52 23.12 -17.58
N ILE A 77 -3.03 22.69 -16.41
CA ILE A 77 -3.19 23.44 -15.16
C ILE A 77 -2.41 24.76 -15.22
N MET A 78 -1.17 24.75 -15.69
CA MET A 78 -0.33 25.95 -15.77
C MET A 78 -0.81 26.94 -16.85
N GLY A 79 -1.46 26.47 -17.91
CA GLY A 79 -1.99 27.32 -18.99
C GLY A 79 -3.24 28.14 -18.61
N ASP A 80 -3.97 27.73 -17.58
CA ASP A 80 -5.26 28.36 -17.21
C ASP A 80 -5.09 29.64 -16.38
N GLY A 81 -3.94 29.82 -15.71
CA GLY A 81 -3.55 31.05 -15.00
C GLY A 81 -4.46 31.51 -13.84
N GLY A 82 -5.59 30.86 -13.61
CA GLY A 82 -6.62 31.29 -12.66
C GLY A 82 -6.36 30.92 -11.19
N THR A 83 -7.23 31.39 -10.31
CA THR A 83 -7.20 31.13 -8.86
C THR A 83 -7.21 29.62 -8.53
N VAL A 84 -7.90 28.82 -9.36
CA VAL A 84 -7.95 27.35 -9.24
C VAL A 84 -6.57 26.73 -9.47
N THR A 85 -5.79 27.26 -10.41
CA THR A 85 -4.41 26.82 -10.67
C THR A 85 -3.50 27.15 -9.50
N GLN A 86 -3.61 28.35 -8.94
CA GLN A 86 -2.82 28.75 -7.75
C GLN A 86 -3.13 27.86 -6.54
N LEU A 87 -4.41 27.54 -6.31
CA LEU A 87 -4.83 26.61 -5.26
C LEU A 87 -4.26 25.20 -5.49
N ARG A 88 -4.28 24.68 -6.73
CA ARG A 88 -3.69 23.38 -7.08
C ARG A 88 -2.17 23.36 -6.88
N LEU A 89 -1.46 24.44 -7.22
CA LEU A 89 -0.01 24.55 -7.03
C LEU A 89 0.39 24.66 -5.55
N LEU A 90 -0.31 25.49 -4.78
CA LEU A 90 -0.17 25.58 -3.32
C LEU A 90 -0.38 24.22 -2.68
N TRP A 91 -1.41 23.50 -3.13
CA TRP A 91 -1.71 22.17 -2.66
C TRP A 91 -0.58 21.18 -2.93
N LEU A 92 -0.04 21.17 -4.14
CA LEU A 92 1.09 20.31 -4.50
C LEU A 92 2.35 20.63 -3.70
N ALA A 93 2.62 21.92 -3.44
CA ALA A 93 3.69 22.33 -2.55
C ALA A 93 3.47 21.81 -1.11
N THR A 94 2.24 21.86 -0.59
CA THR A 94 1.92 21.30 0.73
C THR A 94 2.08 19.78 0.79
N LEU A 95 1.72 19.04 -0.27
CA LEU A 95 1.91 17.59 -0.35
C LEU A 95 3.40 17.21 -0.41
N LEU A 96 4.20 17.94 -1.21
CA LEU A 96 5.64 17.73 -1.28
C LEU A 96 6.32 18.06 0.06
N ALA A 97 5.90 19.14 0.71
CA ALA A 97 6.37 19.50 2.05
C ALA A 97 5.97 18.46 3.10
N MET A 98 4.75 17.91 3.02
CA MET A 98 4.29 16.85 3.90
C MET A 98 5.05 15.55 3.67
N ALA A 99 5.27 15.13 2.41
CA ALA A 99 6.05 13.95 2.06
C ALA A 99 7.52 14.07 2.51
N ALA A 100 8.13 15.24 2.30
CA ALA A 100 9.48 15.54 2.76
C ALA A 100 9.55 15.61 4.29
N GLY A 101 8.57 16.21 4.94
CA GLY A 101 8.42 16.26 6.40
C GLY A 101 8.29 14.86 7.00
N LEU A 102 7.43 14.01 6.44
CA LEU A 102 7.26 12.61 6.85
C LEU A 102 8.55 11.80 6.68
N SER A 103 9.23 11.97 5.55
CA SER A 103 10.54 11.37 5.31
C SER A 103 11.56 11.86 6.34
N TRP A 104 11.58 13.16 6.65
CA TRP A 104 12.46 13.72 7.68
C TRP A 104 12.13 13.23 9.09
N LEU A 105 10.86 13.07 9.43
CA LEU A 105 10.38 12.55 10.72
C LEU A 105 10.78 11.10 10.95
N VAL A 106 10.51 10.24 9.96
CA VAL A 106 10.92 8.84 9.94
C VAL A 106 12.45 8.74 10.06
N LEU A 107 13.18 9.72 9.49
CA LEU A 107 14.63 9.77 9.56
C LEU A 107 15.18 10.44 10.82
N LYS A 108 14.39 11.17 11.63
CA LYS A 108 14.90 11.96 12.78
C LYS A 108 14.46 11.43 14.14
N GLN A 109 13.36 10.69 14.27
CA GLN A 109 12.80 10.35 15.59
C GLN A 109 13.71 9.42 16.43
N GLN A 110 14.18 9.96 17.56
CA GLN A 110 14.78 9.28 18.72
C GLN A 110 14.03 9.57 20.03
N ARG A 111 12.92 10.35 20.01
CA ARG A 111 12.28 10.79 21.26
C ARG A 111 11.08 9.92 21.63
N ALA A 112 11.06 9.53 22.90
CA ALA A 112 10.09 8.64 23.54
C ALA A 112 8.68 9.20 23.70
N THR A 113 8.45 10.48 23.36
CA THR A 113 7.13 11.13 23.46
C THR A 113 6.53 11.39 22.08
N PRO A 114 5.28 10.96 21.83
CA PRO A 114 4.61 11.21 20.56
C PRO A 114 4.27 12.70 20.43
N GLY A 115 5.07 13.44 19.66
CA GLY A 115 4.73 14.80 19.22
C GLY A 115 3.66 14.79 18.13
N TRP A 116 3.09 15.96 17.81
CA TRP A 116 2.06 16.11 16.74
C TRP A 116 2.47 15.48 15.40
N LEU A 117 3.76 15.55 15.07
CA LEU A 117 4.35 14.97 13.87
C LEU A 117 4.25 13.43 13.81
N TRP A 118 4.28 12.76 14.97
CA TRP A 118 4.07 11.31 15.04
C TRP A 118 2.63 10.95 14.70
N TRP A 119 1.65 11.71 15.21
CA TRP A 119 0.24 11.53 14.89
C TRP A 119 -0.08 11.79 13.41
N VAL A 120 0.56 12.79 12.80
CA VAL A 120 0.50 12.98 11.34
C VAL A 120 1.04 11.75 10.60
N GLY A 121 2.16 11.19 11.07
CA GLY A 121 2.70 9.94 10.54
C GLY A 121 1.74 8.76 10.66
N VAL A 122 1.05 8.61 11.80
CA VAL A 122 0.02 7.58 12.00
C VAL A 122 -1.18 7.79 11.08
N ALA A 123 -1.65 9.03 10.91
CA ALA A 123 -2.75 9.35 10.00
C ALA A 123 -2.39 8.97 8.55
N VAL A 124 -1.17 9.32 8.11
CA VAL A 124 -0.68 8.96 6.77
C VAL A 124 -0.51 7.44 6.64
N PHE A 125 0.03 6.78 7.66
CA PHE A 125 0.12 5.33 7.71
C PHE A 125 -1.26 4.69 7.50
N LEU A 126 -2.29 5.12 8.24
CA LEU A 126 -3.66 4.60 8.11
C LEU A 126 -4.29 4.93 6.75
N ALA A 127 -4.04 6.11 6.19
CA ALA A 127 -4.55 6.49 4.87
C ALA A 127 -3.94 5.67 3.73
N PHE A 128 -2.66 5.31 3.85
CA PHE A 128 -1.96 4.49 2.84
C PHE A 128 -2.09 2.99 3.07
N LEU A 129 -2.42 2.54 4.29
CA LEU A 129 -2.50 1.13 4.65
C LEU A 129 -3.45 0.30 3.76
N PRO A 130 -4.63 0.78 3.32
CA PRO A 130 -5.51 0.03 2.43
C PRO A 130 -4.86 -0.35 1.10
N ASN A 131 -3.85 0.39 0.63
CA ASN A 131 -3.15 0.09 -0.63
C ASN A 131 -2.35 -1.22 -0.57
N ALA A 132 -1.91 -1.65 0.62
CA ALA A 132 -1.16 -2.89 0.76
C ALA A 132 -2.01 -4.15 0.48
N PRO A 133 -3.18 -4.35 1.12
CA PRO A 133 -4.09 -5.42 0.76
C PRO A 133 -4.87 -5.15 -0.53
N TYR A 134 -4.96 -3.91 -1.02
CA TYR A 134 -5.59 -3.59 -2.32
C TYR A 134 -4.97 -4.37 -3.47
N VAL A 135 -3.67 -4.69 -3.39
CA VAL A 135 -2.95 -5.50 -4.39
C VAL A 135 -3.64 -6.87 -4.60
N LEU A 136 -4.35 -7.43 -3.62
CA LEU A 136 -5.14 -8.66 -3.81
C LEU A 136 -6.17 -8.51 -4.95
N THR A 137 -6.71 -7.31 -5.14
CA THR A 137 -7.75 -7.02 -6.16
C THR A 137 -7.17 -6.86 -7.57
N ASP A 138 -5.84 -6.83 -7.69
CA ASP A 138 -5.09 -6.67 -8.94
C ASP A 138 -5.32 -7.84 -9.91
N ILE A 139 -5.76 -8.98 -9.40
CA ILE A 139 -6.14 -10.17 -10.19
C ILE A 139 -7.18 -9.84 -11.28
N ILE A 140 -8.01 -8.81 -11.10
CA ILE A 140 -8.98 -8.38 -12.10
C ILE A 140 -8.29 -7.88 -13.38
N HIS A 141 -7.12 -7.25 -13.29
CA HIS A 141 -6.36 -6.81 -14.48
C HIS A 141 -5.77 -8.00 -15.23
N LEU A 142 -5.30 -9.01 -14.48
CA LEU A 142 -4.84 -10.27 -15.04
C LEU A 142 -5.96 -10.96 -15.84
N ILE A 143 -7.17 -11.03 -15.26
CA ILE A 143 -8.35 -11.60 -15.91
C ILE A 143 -8.69 -10.81 -17.18
N ARG A 144 -8.78 -9.47 -17.11
CA ARG A 144 -9.10 -8.64 -18.29
C ARG A 144 -8.06 -8.77 -19.41
N GLY A 145 -6.77 -8.81 -19.07
CA GLY A 145 -5.70 -8.99 -20.05
C GLY A 145 -5.72 -10.37 -20.72
N THR A 146 -6.23 -11.38 -20.03
CA THR A 146 -6.41 -12.74 -20.58
C THR A 146 -7.65 -12.81 -21.47
N SER A 147 -8.78 -12.24 -21.01
CA SER A 147 -10.05 -12.26 -21.73
C SER A 147 -10.08 -11.39 -22.99
N SER A 148 -9.20 -10.38 -23.09
CA SER A 148 -9.13 -9.51 -24.27
C SER A 148 -8.53 -10.19 -25.50
N GLY A 149 -7.91 -11.38 -25.35
CA GLY A 149 -7.21 -12.08 -26.44
C GLY A 149 -5.94 -11.38 -26.95
N GLN A 150 -5.56 -10.26 -26.34
CA GLN A 150 -4.43 -9.43 -26.78
C GLN A 150 -3.06 -10.04 -26.45
N ILE A 151 -3.01 -10.96 -25.47
CA ILE A 151 -1.78 -11.58 -24.99
C ILE A 151 -1.91 -13.10 -25.14
N PRO A 152 -0.91 -13.79 -25.73
CA PRO A 152 -0.91 -15.24 -25.79
C PRO A 152 -1.04 -15.86 -24.39
N VAL A 153 -1.92 -16.85 -24.24
CA VAL A 153 -2.19 -17.53 -22.96
C VAL A 153 -0.90 -18.04 -22.29
N ARG A 154 0.07 -18.51 -23.08
CA ARG A 154 1.38 -18.95 -22.58
C ARG A 154 2.16 -17.83 -21.87
N VAL A 155 2.10 -16.61 -22.41
CA VAL A 155 2.77 -15.43 -21.82
C VAL A 155 2.06 -15.01 -20.54
N VAL A 156 0.73 -15.02 -20.54
CA VAL A 156 -0.06 -14.78 -19.32
C VAL A 156 0.33 -15.79 -18.23
N ALA A 157 0.30 -17.09 -18.56
CA ALA A 157 0.52 -18.15 -17.59
C ALA A 157 1.95 -18.20 -17.04
N LEU A 158 2.97 -18.06 -17.90
CA LEU A 158 4.37 -18.21 -17.48
C LEU A 158 5.02 -16.92 -16.97
N VAL A 159 4.47 -15.74 -17.30
CA VAL A 159 5.07 -14.46 -16.96
C VAL A 159 4.16 -13.65 -16.06
N PHE A 160 2.93 -13.35 -16.49
CA PHE A 160 2.07 -12.45 -15.74
C PHE A 160 1.48 -13.08 -14.47
N ILE A 161 1.10 -14.36 -14.47
CA ILE A 161 0.62 -15.04 -13.27
C ILE A 161 1.69 -15.02 -12.16
N PRO A 162 2.94 -15.49 -12.38
CA PRO A 162 3.98 -15.44 -11.35
C PRO A 162 4.28 -14.03 -10.85
N ILE A 163 4.31 -13.03 -11.75
CA ILE A 163 4.56 -11.63 -11.38
C ILE A 163 3.43 -11.10 -10.49
N HIS A 164 2.16 -11.31 -10.87
CA HIS A 164 1.01 -10.88 -10.06
C HIS A 164 0.95 -11.62 -8.73
N ALA A 165 1.14 -12.94 -8.73
CA ALA A 165 1.18 -13.73 -7.50
C ALA A 165 2.28 -13.23 -6.55
N THR A 166 3.48 -12.94 -7.08
CA THR A 166 4.58 -12.39 -6.27
C THR A 166 4.23 -11.01 -5.73
N ALA A 167 3.68 -10.10 -6.55
CA ALA A 167 3.28 -8.78 -6.10
C ALA A 167 2.17 -8.82 -5.03
N ILE A 168 1.18 -9.70 -5.21
CA ILE A 168 0.10 -9.96 -4.25
C ILE A 168 0.67 -10.46 -2.92
N LEU A 169 1.57 -11.46 -2.96
CA LEU A 169 2.20 -12.00 -1.75
C LEU A 169 3.06 -10.95 -1.04
N LEU A 170 3.87 -10.19 -1.78
CA LEU A 170 4.70 -9.13 -1.21
C LEU A 170 3.88 -7.98 -0.62
N GLY A 171 2.85 -7.51 -1.35
CA GLY A 171 1.96 -6.45 -0.89
C GLY A 171 1.16 -6.88 0.35
N PHE A 172 0.65 -8.10 0.36
CA PHE A 172 -0.07 -8.63 1.53
C PHE A 172 0.87 -8.89 2.71
N GLN A 173 2.10 -9.36 2.47
CA GLN A 173 3.09 -9.47 3.54
C GLN A 173 3.49 -8.10 4.11
N ALA A 174 3.59 -7.07 3.26
CA ALA A 174 3.81 -5.70 3.70
C ALA A 174 2.67 -5.20 4.61
N TYR A 175 1.41 -5.55 4.28
CA TYR A 175 0.26 -5.31 5.13
C TYR A 175 0.38 -5.99 6.50
N VAL A 176 0.69 -7.30 6.51
CA VAL A 176 0.82 -8.10 7.75
C VAL A 176 1.91 -7.55 8.66
N VAL A 177 3.10 -7.28 8.12
CA VAL A 177 4.23 -6.76 8.89
C VAL A 177 3.95 -5.36 9.43
N SER A 178 3.25 -4.52 8.67
CA SER A 178 2.82 -3.18 9.10
C SER A 178 1.97 -3.23 10.37
N ILE A 179 0.96 -4.10 10.40
CA ILE A 179 0.07 -4.28 11.55
C ILE A 179 0.82 -4.93 12.72
N LEU A 180 1.68 -5.93 12.45
CA LEU A 180 2.50 -6.56 13.49
C LEU A 180 3.43 -5.55 14.19
N ASN A 181 4.01 -4.61 13.44
CA ASN A 181 4.83 -3.55 14.00
C ASN A 181 4.03 -2.68 14.98
N LEU A 182 2.80 -2.30 14.61
CA LEU A 182 1.87 -1.59 15.50
C LEU A 182 1.49 -2.42 16.73
N ALA A 183 1.17 -3.71 16.55
CA ALA A 183 0.82 -4.61 17.65
C ALA A 183 1.98 -4.76 18.66
N ILE A 184 3.22 -4.85 18.17
CA ILE A 184 4.42 -4.89 19.02
C ILE A 184 4.59 -3.57 19.79
N TYR A 185 4.37 -2.42 19.12
CA TYR A 185 4.41 -1.11 19.76
C TYR A 185 3.36 -1.02 20.88
N LEU A 186 2.10 -1.39 20.62
CA LEU A 186 1.05 -1.42 21.64
C LEU A 186 1.42 -2.32 22.82
N ASN A 187 2.01 -3.50 22.55
CA ASN A 187 2.47 -4.40 23.60
C ASN A 187 3.60 -3.79 24.46
N HIS A 188 4.55 -3.08 23.85
CA HIS A 188 5.62 -2.38 24.58
C HIS A 188 5.10 -1.23 25.45
N GLN A 189 3.98 -0.61 25.06
CA GLN A 189 3.32 0.43 25.85
C GLN A 189 2.38 -0.14 26.93
N GLY A 190 2.36 -1.45 27.15
CA GLY A 190 1.46 -2.11 28.11
C GLY A 190 0.01 -2.26 27.64
N ALA A 191 -0.32 -1.84 26.42
CA ALA A 191 -1.66 -1.82 25.87
C ALA A 191 -2.03 -3.13 25.13
N ARG A 192 -1.66 -4.29 25.69
CA ARG A 192 -1.87 -5.60 25.05
C ARG A 192 -3.35 -5.89 24.74
N ALA A 193 -4.26 -5.43 25.60
CA ALA A 193 -5.71 -5.59 25.41
C ALA A 193 -6.23 -4.86 24.15
N LEU A 194 -5.55 -3.81 23.68
CA LEU A 194 -5.94 -3.04 22.50
C LEU A 194 -5.48 -3.65 21.18
N ILE A 195 -4.65 -4.70 21.20
CA ILE A 195 -4.10 -5.29 19.97
C ILE A 195 -5.22 -5.83 19.07
N LEU A 196 -6.07 -6.73 19.59
CA LEU A 196 -7.14 -7.33 18.80
C LEU A 196 -8.16 -6.29 18.31
N PRO A 197 -8.69 -5.38 19.14
CA PRO A 197 -9.56 -4.30 18.67
C PRO A 197 -8.93 -3.44 17.58
N THR A 198 -7.64 -3.12 17.71
CA THR A 198 -6.90 -2.33 16.70
C THR A 198 -6.75 -3.09 15.39
N GLU A 199 -6.38 -4.37 15.44
CA GLU A 199 -6.27 -5.24 14.25
C GLU A 199 -7.62 -5.32 13.50
N LEU A 200 -8.72 -5.59 14.21
CA LEU A 200 -10.06 -5.66 13.63
C LEU A 200 -10.50 -4.31 13.05
N THR A 201 -10.25 -3.21 13.74
CA THR A 201 -10.57 -1.85 13.24
C THR A 201 -9.79 -1.56 11.97
N ILE A 202 -8.51 -1.90 11.92
CA ILE A 202 -7.68 -1.74 10.72
C ILE A 202 -8.22 -2.56 9.55
N HIS A 203 -8.62 -3.81 9.77
CA HIS A 203 -9.23 -4.63 8.72
C HIS A 203 -10.52 -3.99 8.19
N ALA A 204 -11.36 -3.45 9.07
CA ALA A 204 -12.60 -2.78 8.68
C ALA A 204 -12.31 -1.51 7.86
N LEU A 205 -11.40 -0.66 8.33
CA LEU A 205 -10.97 0.55 7.61
C LEU A 205 -10.34 0.22 6.25
N CYS A 206 -9.55 -0.85 6.17
CA CYS A 206 -8.97 -1.29 4.90
C CYS A 206 -10.05 -1.82 3.94
N ALA A 207 -11.06 -2.55 4.44
CA ALA A 207 -12.16 -3.02 3.61
C ALA A 207 -12.97 -1.84 3.01
N VAL A 208 -13.23 -0.81 3.82
CA VAL A 208 -13.82 0.45 3.35
C VAL A 208 -12.90 1.12 2.31
N GLY A 209 -11.63 1.31 2.63
CA GLY A 209 -10.66 1.95 1.73
C GLY A 209 -10.51 1.25 0.38
N ILE A 210 -10.47 -0.09 0.37
CA ILE A 210 -10.46 -0.89 -0.86
C ILE A 210 -11.74 -0.67 -1.66
N TYR A 211 -12.90 -0.67 -0.98
CA TYR A 211 -14.17 -0.45 -1.67
C TYR A 211 -14.23 0.93 -2.33
N LEU A 212 -13.87 1.99 -1.58
CA LEU A 212 -13.81 3.36 -2.09
C LEU A 212 -12.88 3.47 -3.29
N GLY A 213 -11.68 2.89 -3.21
CA GLY A 213 -10.73 2.91 -4.31
C GLY A 213 -11.14 2.08 -5.51
N ARG A 214 -11.82 0.95 -5.30
CA ARG A 214 -12.15 0.01 -6.39
C ARG A 214 -13.44 0.35 -7.11
N PHE A 215 -14.47 0.77 -6.39
CA PHE A 215 -15.81 0.97 -6.94
C PHE A 215 -16.13 2.44 -7.18
N LEU A 216 -15.71 3.33 -6.28
CA LEU A 216 -15.90 4.79 -6.45
C LEU A 216 -14.71 5.46 -7.15
N ARG A 217 -13.60 4.73 -7.33
CA ARG A 217 -12.35 5.23 -7.92
C ARG A 217 -11.73 6.40 -7.15
N PHE A 218 -12.06 6.52 -5.86
CA PHE A 218 -11.40 7.47 -4.98
C PHE A 218 -9.96 7.03 -4.70
N ASN A 219 -9.02 7.93 -4.92
CA ASN A 219 -7.64 7.78 -4.55
C ASN A 219 -7.42 8.38 -3.16
N SER A 220 -6.29 8.05 -2.54
CA SER A 220 -5.87 8.64 -1.26
C SER A 220 -5.75 10.18 -1.30
N TRP A 221 -5.77 10.82 -2.49
CA TRP A 221 -5.74 12.28 -2.65
C TRP A 221 -7.13 12.94 -2.64
N ASP A 222 -8.21 12.20 -2.92
CA ASP A 222 -9.57 12.74 -2.95
C ASP A 222 -10.05 13.11 -1.54
N LEU A 223 -9.63 12.35 -0.52
CA LEU A 223 -9.91 12.65 0.89
C LEU A 223 -9.33 14.00 1.34
N VAL A 224 -8.28 14.45 0.65
CA VAL A 224 -7.56 15.66 1.00
C VAL A 224 -8.18 16.85 0.26
N VAL A 225 -8.74 16.64 -0.94
CA VAL A 225 -9.35 17.68 -1.78
C VAL A 225 -10.82 17.93 -1.45
N ASP A 226 -11.58 16.89 -1.12
CA ASP A 226 -12.98 17.00 -0.66
C ASP A 226 -13.27 15.99 0.47
N PRO A 227 -12.80 16.26 1.70
CA PRO A 227 -13.02 15.36 2.83
C PRO A 227 -14.52 15.18 3.14
N THR A 228 -15.32 16.24 2.96
CA THR A 228 -16.76 16.24 3.27
C THR A 228 -17.56 15.38 2.31
N GLY A 229 -17.32 15.50 1.00
CA GLY A 229 -17.98 14.68 -0.01
C GLY A 229 -17.64 13.20 0.14
N VAL A 230 -16.36 12.88 0.32
CA VAL A 230 -15.92 11.49 0.50
C VAL A 230 -16.55 10.86 1.75
N VAL A 231 -16.63 11.59 2.87
CA VAL A 231 -17.28 11.09 4.10
C VAL A 231 -18.79 10.91 3.89
N ALA A 232 -19.48 11.89 3.30
CA ALA A 232 -20.91 11.81 3.04
C ALA A 232 -21.26 10.62 2.13
N ASP A 233 -20.51 10.45 1.05
CA ASP A 233 -20.67 9.31 0.14
C ASP A 233 -20.40 7.99 0.87
N THR A 234 -19.31 7.91 1.62
CA THR A 234 -18.97 6.69 2.39
C THR A 234 -20.09 6.30 3.36
N LEU A 235 -20.68 7.25 4.08
CA LEU A 235 -21.79 7.01 5.02
C LEU A 235 -23.06 6.53 4.30
N ASN A 236 -23.40 7.15 3.17
CA ASN A 236 -24.53 6.72 2.34
C ASN A 236 -24.33 5.30 1.79
N LEU A 237 -23.09 4.94 1.43
CA LEU A 237 -22.74 3.60 0.98
C LEU A 237 -22.79 2.57 2.11
N LEU A 238 -22.35 2.90 3.32
CA LEU A 238 -22.47 2.01 4.49
C LEU A 238 -23.93 1.70 4.84
N THR A 239 -24.85 2.60 4.51
CA THR A 239 -26.29 2.42 4.70
C THR A 239 -26.92 1.55 3.58
N SER A 240 -26.22 1.38 2.46
CA SER A 240 -26.69 0.61 1.31
C SER A 240 -26.31 -0.87 1.40
N ARG A 241 -27.28 -1.78 1.24
CA ARG A 241 -27.10 -3.24 1.46
C ARG A 241 -25.98 -3.87 0.61
N ARG A 242 -25.90 -3.53 -0.69
CA ARG A 242 -24.92 -4.14 -1.61
C ARG A 242 -23.47 -3.69 -1.30
N PRO A 243 -23.14 -2.39 -1.22
CA PRO A 243 -21.81 -1.95 -0.80
C PRO A 243 -21.40 -2.48 0.57
N ALA A 244 -22.30 -2.43 1.55
CA ALA A 244 -22.04 -2.94 2.89
C ALA A 244 -21.68 -4.44 2.87
N ALA A 245 -22.40 -5.26 2.11
CA ALA A 245 -22.09 -6.68 1.97
C ALA A 245 -20.68 -6.91 1.38
N VAL A 246 -20.30 -6.16 0.34
CA VAL A 246 -18.96 -6.27 -0.25
C VAL A 246 -17.86 -5.87 0.75
N MET A 247 -18.08 -4.80 1.52
CA MET A 247 -17.15 -4.38 2.57
C MET A 247 -17.03 -5.43 3.69
N VAL A 248 -18.14 -6.04 4.12
CA VAL A 248 -18.12 -7.12 5.13
C VAL A 248 -17.38 -8.35 4.61
N VAL A 249 -17.65 -8.78 3.37
CA VAL A 249 -16.93 -9.91 2.75
C VAL A 249 -15.43 -9.60 2.64
N THR A 250 -15.09 -8.38 2.22
CA THR A 250 -13.69 -7.93 2.14
C THR A 250 -13.04 -7.95 3.52
N PHE A 251 -13.72 -7.46 4.55
CA PHE A 251 -13.24 -7.51 5.94
C PHE A 251 -12.96 -8.95 6.39
N VAL A 252 -13.88 -9.89 6.16
CA VAL A 252 -13.71 -11.30 6.54
C VAL A 252 -12.50 -11.92 5.82
N ILE A 253 -12.35 -11.64 4.52
CA ILE A 253 -11.19 -12.11 3.73
C ILE A 253 -9.89 -11.55 4.31
N LEU A 254 -9.83 -10.23 4.57
CA LEU A 254 -8.64 -9.59 5.09
C LEU A 254 -8.26 -10.11 6.48
N ALA A 255 -9.23 -10.23 7.39
CA ALA A 255 -9.00 -10.72 8.74
C ALA A 255 -8.52 -12.18 8.74
N SER A 256 -9.13 -13.03 7.91
CA SER A 256 -8.78 -14.45 7.80
C SER A 256 -7.37 -14.63 7.22
N LEU A 257 -7.09 -13.98 6.08
CA LEU A 257 -5.77 -14.04 5.45
C LEU A 257 -4.69 -13.44 6.36
N TYR A 258 -4.99 -12.32 7.03
CA TYR A 258 -4.06 -11.71 7.98
C TYR A 258 -3.72 -12.68 9.11
N TRP A 259 -4.72 -13.34 9.69
CA TRP A 259 -4.50 -14.31 10.75
C TRP A 259 -3.57 -15.44 10.29
N ILE A 260 -3.80 -16.02 9.11
CA ILE A 260 -2.96 -17.08 8.53
C ILE A 260 -1.51 -16.59 8.35
N PHE A 261 -1.32 -15.46 7.66
CA PHE A 261 0.02 -14.92 7.38
C PHE A 261 0.74 -14.45 8.65
N LYS A 262 0.00 -13.99 9.66
CA LYS A 262 0.53 -13.68 10.98
C LYS A 262 1.12 -14.93 11.63
N GLN A 263 0.41 -16.06 11.61
CA GLN A 263 0.95 -17.32 12.15
C GLN A 263 2.20 -17.77 11.39
N ILE A 264 2.18 -17.72 10.06
CA ILE A 264 3.34 -18.07 9.23
C ILE A 264 4.54 -17.17 9.57
N THR A 265 4.34 -15.86 9.65
CA THR A 265 5.41 -14.89 9.93
C THR A 265 6.02 -15.10 11.31
N LEU A 266 5.18 -15.30 12.33
CA LEU A 266 5.64 -15.56 13.70
C LEU A 266 6.34 -16.92 13.82
N GLY A 267 5.78 -17.96 13.19
CA GLY A 267 6.37 -19.30 13.14
C GLY A 267 7.75 -19.32 12.47
N LEU A 268 7.90 -18.66 11.31
CA LEU A 268 9.19 -18.51 10.63
C LEU A 268 10.21 -17.77 11.51
N LYS A 269 9.78 -16.71 12.21
CA LYS A 269 10.65 -15.97 13.12
C LYS A 269 11.12 -16.83 14.30
N LEU A 270 10.24 -17.66 14.87
CA LEU A 270 10.59 -18.61 15.93
C LEU A 270 11.55 -19.68 15.42
N ARG A 271 11.27 -20.27 14.25
CA ARG A 271 12.15 -21.26 13.62
C ARG A 271 13.55 -20.72 13.36
N LEU A 272 13.66 -19.50 12.84
CA LEU A 272 14.94 -18.82 12.65
C LEU A 272 15.67 -18.55 13.98
N ARG A 273 14.94 -18.30 15.06
CA ARG A 273 15.52 -18.13 16.39
C ARG A 273 16.06 -19.45 16.94
N TYR A 274 15.32 -20.55 16.80
CA TYR A 274 15.75 -21.89 17.19
C TYR A 274 16.96 -22.37 16.40
N ALA A 275 16.96 -22.17 15.08
CA ALA A 275 18.11 -22.50 14.25
C ALA A 275 19.39 -21.75 14.68
N ARG A 276 19.27 -20.48 15.11
CA ARG A 276 20.40 -19.70 15.66
C ARG A 276 20.87 -20.19 17.04
N GLN A 277 20.02 -20.93 17.75
CA GLN A 277 20.32 -21.53 19.05
C GLN A 277 20.78 -22.99 18.91
N GLY A 278 20.87 -23.52 17.68
CA GLY A 278 21.25 -24.92 17.42
C GLY A 278 20.15 -25.93 17.76
N LEU A 279 18.90 -25.48 17.92
CA LEU A 279 17.74 -26.34 18.16
C LEU A 279 17.07 -26.68 16.82
N ASP A 280 16.86 -27.96 16.53
CA ASP A 280 15.97 -28.37 15.45
C ASP A 280 14.52 -28.18 15.91
N ALA A 281 13.64 -27.80 14.98
CA ALA A 281 12.21 -27.69 15.25
C ALA A 281 11.49 -29.05 15.15
N LEU A 282 12.20 -30.08 14.68
CA LEU A 282 11.71 -31.45 14.53
C LEU A 282 12.17 -32.39 15.66
N ASP A 283 13.12 -31.95 16.49
CA ASP A 283 13.59 -32.62 17.71
C ASP A 283 12.75 -32.19 18.92
#